data_AF-A0A7M3Y5Q5-F1
#
_entry.id   AF-A0A7M3Y5Q5-F1
#
_cell.length_a   1.000
_cell.length_b   1.000
_cell.length_c   1.000
_cell.angle_alpha   90.00
_cell.angle_beta   90.00
_cell.angle_gamma   90.00
#
_symmetry.space_group_name_H-M   'P 1'
#
loop_
_entity.id
_entity.type
_entity.pdbx_description
1 polymer ?
#
loop_
_entity_poly.entity_id
_entity_poly.type
_entity_poly.pdbx_seq_one_letter_code
_entity_poly.pdbx_strand_id
1 'polypeptide(L)'
;MDGRSPRLWPYSPASSPVALPETDVLHTPESTWTLTPPASTDNGTLDLEALRDWAASYTDAQGVMLSELLTAKEAAPLEQRWPLLLLGELANPYRLAALQCEVAPILRVRLTDLCRTWADGQDARHIQPGLHHVTMARSPGWWEVAHLGLFTRPEMKRLTMWLGEDRPDVWKPVRPAEGSLHVETGALEPPGRDDIQWNGEEERVERPAPAATGPAIDFSMVMVPVHIRRGCYDHRGRLARCVHYPQRPFHENVFRRGSARHWDDVLTVHR
;
A
#
# COMPACT_ATOMS: atom_id res chain seq x y z
N MET A 1 -2.05 -8.24 -18.38
CA MET A 1 -0.65 -7.79 -18.57
C MET A 1 0.29 -9.00 -18.59
N ASP A 2 -0.21 -10.13 -19.07
CA ASP A 2 0.28 -11.41 -18.55
C ASP A 2 1.56 -11.85 -19.25
N GLY A 3 2.50 -12.34 -18.45
CA GLY A 3 3.82 -12.74 -18.93
C GLY A 3 4.68 -11.57 -19.41
N ARG A 4 4.26 -10.31 -19.19
CA ARG A 4 5.09 -9.15 -19.52
C ARG A 4 6.09 -8.87 -18.41
N SER A 5 7.28 -8.45 -18.81
CA SER A 5 8.31 -8.07 -17.86
C SER A 5 7.86 -6.90 -16.99
N PRO A 6 7.99 -6.99 -15.65
CA PRO A 6 7.71 -5.87 -14.74
C PRO A 6 8.59 -4.66 -15.02
N ARG A 7 9.75 -4.83 -15.67
CA ARG A 7 10.64 -3.73 -16.06
C ARG A 7 10.07 -2.82 -17.15
N LEU A 8 9.00 -3.25 -17.81
CA LEU A 8 8.24 -2.44 -18.76
C LEU A 8 7.06 -1.72 -18.10
N TRP A 9 6.81 -1.97 -16.81
CA TRP A 9 5.73 -1.31 -16.08
C TRP A 9 6.03 0.19 -15.96
N PRO A 10 5.06 1.09 -16.18
CA PRO A 10 5.30 2.52 -16.10
C PRO A 10 5.85 2.91 -14.74
N TYR A 11 7.03 3.53 -14.77
CA TYR A 11 7.69 4.01 -13.57
C TYR A 11 8.46 5.28 -13.91
N SER A 12 8.11 6.36 -13.21
CA SER A 12 8.93 7.57 -13.17
C SER A 12 8.98 8.02 -11.71
N PRO A 13 10.17 8.23 -11.15
CA PRO A 13 10.29 8.74 -9.80
C PRO A 13 9.70 10.14 -9.62
N ALA A 14 9.46 10.91 -10.68
CA ALA A 14 8.77 12.21 -10.58
C ALA A 14 7.24 12.05 -10.49
N SER A 15 6.74 10.85 -10.78
CA SER A 15 5.33 10.50 -10.83
C SER A 15 4.99 9.39 -9.85
N SER A 16 5.90 8.96 -8.98
CA SER A 16 5.56 7.97 -7.95
C SER A 16 4.44 8.53 -7.05
N PRO A 17 3.51 7.71 -6.53
CA PRO A 17 3.39 6.27 -6.75
C PRO A 17 2.55 5.90 -8.00
N VAL A 18 2.37 6.78 -9.00
CA VAL A 18 1.45 6.56 -10.13
C VAL A 18 1.87 5.36 -11.00
N ALA A 19 0.83 4.74 -11.58
CA ALA A 19 0.79 3.42 -12.22
C ALA A 19 1.00 2.27 -11.23
N LEU A 20 0.20 2.21 -10.17
CA LEU A 20 0.06 0.99 -9.38
C LEU A 20 -0.84 -0.01 -10.12
N PRO A 21 -0.80 -1.31 -9.77
CA PRO A 21 -1.71 -2.30 -10.33
C PRO A 21 -3.19 -1.93 -10.13
N GLU A 22 -3.94 -1.85 -11.22
CA GLU A 22 -5.41 -1.68 -11.22
C GLU A 22 -6.14 -3.00 -10.99
N THR A 23 -5.42 -4.11 -11.08
CA THR A 23 -5.89 -5.47 -10.81
C THR A 23 -4.96 -6.15 -9.81
N ASP A 24 -5.42 -7.25 -9.23
CA ASP A 24 -4.57 -8.13 -8.45
C ASP A 24 -3.54 -8.77 -9.38
N VAL A 25 -2.30 -8.94 -8.91
CA VAL A 25 -1.22 -9.49 -9.72
C VAL A 25 -0.33 -10.42 -8.93
N LEU A 26 0.17 -11.46 -9.61
CA LEU A 26 1.33 -12.22 -9.16
C LEU A 26 2.57 -11.55 -9.74
N HIS A 27 3.40 -11.00 -8.88
CA HIS A 27 4.71 -10.45 -9.24
C HIS A 27 5.77 -11.55 -9.26
N THR A 28 6.63 -11.54 -10.28
CA THR A 28 7.97 -12.15 -10.26
C THR A 28 9.01 -11.17 -10.78
N PRO A 29 10.31 -11.41 -10.57
CA PRO A 29 11.35 -10.57 -11.15
C PRO A 29 11.30 -10.49 -12.68
N GLU A 30 10.82 -11.54 -13.35
CA GLU A 30 10.81 -11.68 -14.81
C GLU A 30 9.47 -11.34 -15.44
N SER A 31 8.35 -11.47 -14.72
CA SER A 31 7.01 -11.39 -15.29
C SER A 31 5.95 -10.94 -14.28
N THR A 32 4.84 -10.43 -14.81
CA THR A 32 3.63 -10.15 -14.04
C THR A 32 2.47 -10.92 -14.64
N TRP A 33 1.62 -11.49 -13.77
CA TRP A 33 0.38 -12.15 -14.20
C TRP A 33 -0.79 -11.55 -13.45
N THR A 34 -1.87 -11.29 -14.18
CA THR A 34 -3.13 -10.86 -13.58
C THR A 34 -3.71 -12.01 -12.76
N LEU A 35 -4.18 -11.69 -11.56
CA LEU A 35 -4.89 -12.61 -10.70
C LEU A 35 -6.37 -12.23 -10.67
N THR A 36 -7.23 -13.24 -10.71
CA THR A 36 -8.68 -13.10 -10.59
C THR A 36 -9.08 -13.50 -9.17
N PRO A 37 -9.71 -12.60 -8.40
CA PRO A 37 -10.16 -12.93 -7.05
C PRO A 37 -11.25 -14.00 -7.08
N PRO A 38 -11.36 -14.82 -6.03
CA PRO A 38 -12.51 -15.72 -5.88
C PRO A 38 -13.80 -14.90 -5.83
N ALA A 39 -14.93 -15.51 -6.25
CA ALA A 39 -16.23 -14.88 -6.10
C ALA A 39 -16.45 -14.52 -4.62
N SER A 40 -16.96 -13.31 -4.37
CA SER A 40 -17.13 -12.80 -3.01
C SER A 40 -18.01 -13.75 -2.20
N THR A 41 -17.39 -14.41 -1.22
CA THR A 41 -18.08 -15.17 -0.19
C THR A 41 -18.06 -14.30 1.06
N ASP A 42 -19.22 -14.09 1.66
CA ASP A 42 -19.40 -13.34 2.90
C ASP A 42 -18.69 -14.08 4.06
N ASN A 43 -17.37 -13.92 4.13
CA ASN A 43 -16.50 -14.66 5.04
C ASN A 43 -16.21 -13.89 6.34
N GLY A 44 -16.95 -12.78 6.59
CA GLY A 44 -16.66 -11.90 7.72
C GLY A 44 -15.23 -11.33 7.65
N THR A 45 -14.58 -11.25 8.82
CA THR A 45 -13.20 -10.76 8.94
C THR A 45 -12.21 -11.91 8.85
N LEU A 46 -11.32 -11.85 7.87
CA LEU A 46 -10.25 -12.82 7.66
C LEU A 46 -9.11 -12.58 8.65
N ASP A 47 -8.78 -13.60 9.44
CA ASP A 47 -7.51 -13.68 10.15
C ASP A 47 -6.38 -14.13 9.21
N LEU A 48 -5.19 -14.43 9.75
CA LEU A 48 -4.02 -14.77 8.94
C LEU A 48 -4.19 -16.07 8.15
N GLU A 49 -4.81 -17.08 8.76
CA GLU A 49 -5.02 -18.37 8.11
C GLU A 49 -6.10 -18.23 7.04
N ALA A 50 -7.22 -17.61 7.38
CA ALA A 50 -8.32 -17.36 6.46
C ALA A 50 -7.90 -16.45 5.27
N LEU A 51 -7.01 -15.47 5.49
CA LEU A 51 -6.46 -14.63 4.42
C LEU A 51 -5.61 -15.46 3.44
N ARG A 52 -4.80 -16.39 3.95
CA ARG A 52 -3.97 -17.27 3.11
C ARG A 52 -4.83 -18.25 2.32
N ASP A 53 -5.84 -18.84 2.93
CA ASP A 53 -6.79 -19.75 2.27
C ASP A 53 -7.60 -19.02 1.19
N TRP A 54 -8.05 -17.81 1.51
CA TRP A 54 -8.73 -16.96 0.56
C TRP A 54 -7.82 -16.57 -0.62
N ALA A 55 -6.56 -16.19 -0.34
CA ALA A 55 -5.57 -15.90 -1.37
C ALA A 55 -5.26 -17.15 -2.23
N ALA A 56 -5.23 -18.35 -1.65
CA ALA A 56 -4.99 -19.60 -2.39
C ALA A 56 -6.05 -19.86 -3.46
N SER A 57 -7.26 -19.33 -3.27
CA SER A 57 -8.40 -19.48 -4.18
C SER A 57 -8.38 -18.53 -5.39
N TYR A 58 -7.39 -17.64 -5.47
CA TYR A 58 -7.16 -16.84 -6.67
C TYR A 58 -6.73 -17.71 -7.84
N THR A 59 -7.08 -17.28 -9.05
CA THR A 59 -6.62 -17.92 -10.28
C THR A 59 -5.95 -16.94 -11.24
N ASP A 60 -5.07 -17.41 -12.10
CA ASP A 60 -4.69 -16.64 -13.29
C ASP A 60 -5.80 -16.62 -14.36
N ALA A 61 -5.49 -16.06 -15.53
CA ALA A 61 -6.40 -16.03 -16.68
C ALA A 61 -6.67 -17.42 -17.30
N GLN A 62 -5.88 -18.44 -16.97
CA GLN A 62 -6.04 -19.83 -17.41
C GLN A 62 -6.83 -20.67 -16.38
N GLY A 63 -7.17 -20.09 -15.22
CA GLY A 63 -7.86 -20.79 -14.14
C GLY A 63 -6.93 -21.59 -13.22
N VAL A 64 -5.61 -21.41 -13.34
CA VAL A 64 -4.63 -22.08 -12.47
C VAL A 64 -4.59 -21.38 -11.11
N MET A 65 -4.69 -22.15 -10.03
CA MET A 65 -4.76 -21.60 -8.67
C MET A 65 -3.44 -20.96 -8.24
N LEU A 66 -3.51 -19.93 -7.38
CA LEU A 66 -2.32 -19.23 -6.89
C LEU A 66 -1.33 -20.15 -6.19
N SER A 67 -1.80 -21.13 -5.43
CA SER A 67 -0.96 -22.14 -4.76
C SER A 67 -0.13 -22.97 -5.76
N GLU A 68 -0.75 -23.36 -6.87
CA GLU A 68 -0.11 -24.09 -7.97
C GLU A 68 0.88 -23.19 -8.72
N LEU A 69 0.52 -21.93 -8.98
CA LEU A 69 1.40 -20.95 -9.60
C LEU A 69 2.66 -20.71 -8.77
N LEU A 70 2.54 -20.57 -7.45
CA LEU A 70 3.70 -20.41 -6.55
C LEU A 70 4.62 -21.63 -6.62
N THR A 71 4.04 -22.85 -6.64
CA THR A 71 4.79 -24.10 -6.75
C THR A 71 5.52 -24.20 -8.09
N ALA A 72 4.85 -23.88 -9.21
CA ALA A 72 5.42 -23.88 -10.55
C ALA A 72 6.55 -22.85 -10.72
N LYS A 73 6.58 -21.83 -9.87
CA LYS A 73 7.64 -20.79 -9.83
C LYS A 73 8.70 -21.05 -8.77
N GLU A 74 8.69 -22.22 -8.13
CA GLU A 74 9.62 -22.59 -7.04
C GLU A 74 9.63 -21.55 -5.90
N ALA A 75 8.49 -20.90 -5.66
CA ALA A 75 8.34 -19.85 -4.66
C ALA A 75 7.90 -20.41 -3.32
N ALA A 76 8.14 -19.65 -2.24
CA ALA A 76 7.63 -20.01 -0.92
C ALA A 76 6.09 -20.11 -0.93
N PRO A 77 5.49 -21.10 -0.27
CA PRO A 77 4.04 -21.29 -0.24
C PRO A 77 3.36 -20.28 0.69
N LEU A 78 2.03 -20.20 0.66
CA LEU A 78 1.26 -19.15 1.34
C LEU A 78 1.37 -19.21 2.87
N GLU A 79 1.57 -20.39 3.45
CA GLU A 79 1.74 -20.63 4.88
C GLU A 79 3.01 -19.96 5.43
N GLN A 80 3.99 -19.69 4.56
CA GLN A 80 5.23 -19.00 4.87
C GLN A 80 5.17 -17.49 4.61
N ARG A 81 3.98 -16.93 4.30
CA ARG A 81 3.82 -15.54 3.90
C ARG A 81 2.97 -14.73 4.88
N TRP A 82 3.34 -13.48 5.07
CA TRP A 82 2.66 -12.53 5.95
C TRP A 82 2.25 -11.27 5.18
N PRO A 83 1.14 -10.63 5.57
CA PRO A 83 0.65 -9.44 4.91
C PRO A 83 1.50 -8.19 5.19
N LEU A 84 1.96 -7.54 4.12
CA LEU A 84 2.60 -6.23 4.12
C LEU A 84 1.73 -5.23 3.35
N LEU A 85 1.33 -4.13 3.98
CA LEU A 85 0.66 -3.04 3.27
C LEU A 85 1.70 -2.23 2.48
N LEU A 86 1.43 -2.04 1.19
CA LEU A 86 2.31 -1.38 0.23
C LEU A 86 1.77 0.01 -0.08
N LEU A 87 2.33 1.02 0.59
CA LEU A 87 1.79 2.38 0.58
C LEU A 87 2.24 3.24 -0.62
N GLY A 88 3.26 2.82 -1.38
CA GLY A 88 3.84 3.65 -2.44
C GLY A 88 4.59 2.83 -3.48
N GLU A 89 5.86 3.15 -3.72
CA GLU A 89 6.66 2.48 -4.76
C GLU A 89 6.76 0.96 -4.58
N LEU A 90 6.63 0.47 -3.34
CA LEU A 90 6.64 -0.97 -3.07
C LEU A 90 5.43 -1.71 -3.66
N ALA A 91 4.38 -1.00 -4.09
CA ALA A 91 3.27 -1.60 -4.83
C ALA A 91 3.52 -1.62 -6.36
N ASN A 92 4.55 -0.92 -6.87
CA ASN A 92 4.82 -0.82 -8.30
C ASN A 92 5.67 -2.04 -8.78
N PRO A 93 5.20 -2.83 -9.75
CA PRO A 93 5.93 -4.00 -10.22
C PRO A 93 7.33 -3.71 -10.78
N TYR A 94 7.54 -2.56 -11.44
CA TYR A 94 8.88 -2.15 -11.87
C TYR A 94 9.82 -2.03 -10.67
N ARG A 95 9.36 -1.36 -9.60
CA ARG A 95 10.17 -1.16 -8.41
C ARG A 95 10.45 -2.49 -7.72
N LEU A 96 9.45 -3.36 -7.56
CA LEU A 96 9.65 -4.69 -7.00
C LEU A 96 10.69 -5.50 -7.78
N ALA A 97 10.63 -5.50 -9.12
CA ALA A 97 11.62 -6.17 -9.95
C ALA A 97 13.02 -5.55 -9.85
N ALA A 98 13.10 -4.22 -9.79
CA ALA A 98 14.38 -3.52 -9.61
C ALA A 98 15.03 -3.85 -8.26
N LEU A 99 14.22 -4.14 -7.24
CA LEU A 99 14.67 -4.62 -5.93
C LEU A 99 14.89 -6.13 -5.89
N GLN A 100 14.73 -6.84 -7.01
CA GLN A 100 14.77 -8.31 -7.05
C GLN A 100 13.85 -8.92 -5.98
N CYS A 101 12.64 -8.36 -5.87
CA CYS A 101 11.62 -8.86 -4.96
C CYS A 101 11.32 -10.33 -5.26
N GLU A 102 11.06 -11.11 -4.21
CA GLU A 102 10.62 -12.49 -4.37
C GLU A 102 9.30 -12.56 -5.15
N VAL A 103 8.99 -13.75 -5.66
CA VAL A 103 7.67 -14.03 -6.24
C VAL A 103 6.61 -13.81 -5.16
N ALA A 104 5.64 -12.92 -5.39
CA ALA A 104 4.64 -12.58 -4.39
C ALA A 104 3.31 -12.13 -5.03
N PRO A 105 2.16 -12.55 -4.47
CA PRO A 105 0.87 -11.97 -4.83
C PRO A 105 0.76 -10.56 -4.26
N ILE A 106 0.26 -9.64 -5.07
CA ILE A 106 -0.03 -8.24 -4.76
C ILE A 106 -1.53 -8.04 -4.98
N LEU A 107 -2.27 -7.91 -3.90
CA LEU A 107 -3.72 -7.87 -3.87
C LEU A 107 -4.19 -6.44 -3.62
N ARG A 108 -5.26 -6.02 -4.28
CA ARG A 108 -5.92 -4.74 -4.06
C ARG A 108 -6.72 -4.82 -2.79
N VAL A 109 -6.54 -3.78 -1.98
CA VAL A 109 -7.24 -3.62 -0.72
C VAL A 109 -7.75 -2.20 -0.61
N ARG A 110 -8.81 -2.01 0.14
CA ARG A 110 -9.34 -0.70 0.49
C ARG A 110 -8.94 -0.35 1.91
N LEU A 111 -8.33 0.82 2.06
CA LEU A 111 -8.19 1.50 3.35
C LEU A 111 -9.47 2.27 3.66
N THR A 112 -9.91 2.24 4.91
CA THR A 112 -11.00 3.09 5.42
C THR A 112 -10.56 3.78 6.71
N ASP A 113 -10.95 5.05 6.87
CA ASP A 113 -10.54 5.99 7.93
C ASP A 113 -9.04 6.29 7.99
N LEU A 114 -8.31 5.87 6.95
CA LEU A 114 -6.86 6.00 6.81
C LEU A 114 -6.54 6.39 5.38
N CYS A 115 -5.52 7.22 5.21
CA CYS A 115 -5.05 7.64 3.90
C CYS A 115 -3.54 7.45 3.74
N ARG A 116 -3.12 7.28 2.49
CA ARG A 116 -1.75 7.43 2.02
C ARG A 116 -1.38 8.90 1.94
N THR A 117 -0.28 9.26 2.56
CA THR A 117 0.22 10.63 2.62
C THR A 117 1.74 10.64 2.44
N TRP A 118 2.31 11.81 2.17
CA TRP A 118 3.75 11.96 2.00
C TRP A 118 4.47 11.94 3.35
N ALA A 119 5.55 11.17 3.46
CA ALA A 119 6.49 11.31 4.57
C ALA A 119 7.22 12.66 4.45
N ASP A 120 7.52 13.34 5.58
CA ASP A 120 8.33 14.57 5.55
C ASP A 120 9.83 14.26 5.45
N GLY A 121 10.21 13.36 4.53
CA GLY A 121 11.58 12.90 4.31
C GLY A 121 11.87 12.80 2.82
N GLN A 122 13.05 13.28 2.43
CA GLN A 122 13.59 13.04 1.10
C GLN A 122 14.51 11.86 1.12
N ASP A 123 14.30 10.97 0.18
CA ASP A 123 15.24 9.97 -0.25
C ASP A 123 16.27 10.60 -1.20
N ALA A 124 17.56 10.42 -0.89
CA ALA A 124 18.65 11.05 -1.61
C ALA A 124 19.02 10.37 -2.95
N ARG A 125 18.33 9.28 -3.34
CA ARG A 125 18.61 8.55 -4.60
C ARG A 125 18.50 9.48 -5.82
N HIS A 126 19.63 9.74 -6.48
CA HIS A 126 19.92 10.30 -7.84
C HIS A 126 18.90 11.22 -8.54
N ILE A 127 18.01 11.88 -7.82
CA ILE A 127 16.91 12.65 -8.37
C ILE A 127 16.84 13.95 -7.61
N GLN A 128 16.75 15.04 -8.37
CA GLN A 128 16.70 16.38 -7.82
C GLN A 128 15.34 17.00 -8.17
N PRO A 129 14.49 17.33 -7.19
CA PRO A 129 14.63 17.01 -5.76
C PRO A 129 14.41 15.51 -5.46
N GLY A 130 14.89 15.05 -4.31
CA GLY A 130 14.80 13.64 -3.89
C GLY A 130 13.37 13.11 -3.80
N LEU A 131 13.22 11.80 -3.93
CA LEU A 131 11.92 11.12 -3.87
C LEU A 131 11.34 11.21 -2.45
N HIS A 132 10.07 11.56 -2.32
CA HIS A 132 9.38 11.40 -1.04
C HIS A 132 8.70 10.04 -1.03
N HIS A 133 8.87 9.32 0.07
CA HIS A 133 8.18 8.08 0.28
C HIS A 133 6.76 8.32 0.77
N VAL A 134 5.89 7.35 0.54
CA VAL A 134 4.51 7.38 1.02
C VAL A 134 4.44 6.69 2.38
N THR A 135 3.81 7.35 3.35
CA THR A 135 3.44 6.83 4.67
C THR A 135 1.92 6.85 4.81
N MET A 136 1.40 6.52 5.99
CA MET A 136 -0.03 6.47 6.28
C MET A 136 -0.41 7.42 7.41
N ALA A 137 -1.64 7.93 7.38
CA ALA A 137 -2.20 8.80 8.40
C ALA A 137 -3.70 8.55 8.62
N ARG A 138 -4.17 8.80 9.85
CA ARG A 138 -5.59 8.89 10.17
C ARG A 138 -6.30 9.92 9.29
N SER A 139 -7.43 9.54 8.72
CA SER A 139 -8.29 10.42 7.93
C SER A 139 -9.74 9.96 8.07
N PRO A 140 -10.49 10.42 9.08
CA PRO A 140 -11.84 9.95 9.35
C PRO A 140 -12.79 10.07 8.15
N GLY A 141 -13.56 9.00 7.91
CA GLY A 141 -14.50 8.87 6.80
C GLY A 141 -13.86 8.70 5.42
N TRP A 142 -12.53 8.63 5.33
CA TRP A 142 -11.82 8.46 4.07
C TRP A 142 -11.86 7.02 3.58
N TRP A 143 -11.75 6.82 2.26
CA TRP A 143 -11.46 5.52 1.66
C TRP A 143 -10.57 5.66 0.42
N GLU A 144 -9.68 4.69 0.20
CA GLU A 144 -8.91 4.61 -1.04
C GLU A 144 -8.37 3.19 -1.30
N VAL A 145 -8.01 2.93 -2.56
CA VAL A 145 -7.30 1.72 -2.94
C VAL A 145 -5.83 1.81 -2.49
N ALA A 146 -5.36 0.75 -1.86
CA ALA A 146 -3.97 0.44 -1.60
C ALA A 146 -3.68 -1.01 -2.04
N HIS A 147 -2.50 -1.51 -1.73
CA HIS A 147 -2.06 -2.84 -2.13
C HIS A 147 -1.51 -3.61 -0.94
N LEU A 148 -1.82 -4.89 -0.88
CA LEU A 148 -1.35 -5.84 0.13
C LEU A 148 -0.50 -6.88 -0.56
N GLY A 149 0.76 -7.01 -0.17
CA GLY A 149 1.59 -8.11 -0.64
C GLY A 149 1.70 -9.21 0.42
N LEU A 150 1.71 -10.47 -0.02
CA LEU A 150 1.98 -11.61 0.86
C LEU A 150 3.43 -12.06 0.67
N PHE A 151 4.29 -11.73 1.63
CA PHE A 151 5.73 -11.93 1.54
C PHE A 151 6.25 -12.83 2.66
N THR A 152 7.38 -13.48 2.42
CA THR A 152 8.14 -14.13 3.48
C THR A 152 8.67 -13.10 4.47
N ARG A 153 8.85 -13.48 5.75
CA ARG A 153 9.40 -12.55 6.76
C ARG A 153 10.78 -11.97 6.39
N PRO A 154 11.73 -12.75 5.85
CA PRO A 154 13.01 -12.21 5.39
C PRO A 154 12.82 -11.08 4.36
N GLU A 155 11.88 -11.27 3.43
CA GLU A 155 11.59 -10.28 2.40
C GLU A 155 10.95 -9.02 2.98
N MET A 156 9.96 -9.15 3.87
CA MET A 156 9.35 -7.98 4.53
C MET A 156 10.39 -7.12 5.26
N LYS A 157 11.36 -7.75 5.93
CA LYS A 157 12.46 -7.05 6.59
C LYS A 157 13.34 -6.30 5.57
N ARG A 158 13.67 -6.96 4.45
CA ARG A 158 14.49 -6.38 3.38
C ARG A 158 13.81 -5.17 2.72
N LEU A 159 12.53 -5.28 2.37
CA LEU A 159 11.74 -4.20 1.79
C LEU A 159 11.61 -3.01 2.75
N THR A 160 11.40 -3.27 4.04
CA THR A 160 11.32 -2.22 5.07
C THR A 160 12.67 -1.51 5.26
N MET A 161 13.77 -2.25 5.28
CA MET A 161 15.12 -1.69 5.42
C MET A 161 15.51 -0.82 4.22
N TRP A 162 15.10 -1.24 3.01
CA TRP A 162 15.31 -0.47 1.79
C TRP A 162 14.63 0.90 1.82
N LEU A 163 13.42 1.02 2.38
CA LEU A 163 12.75 2.32 2.54
C LEU A 163 13.58 3.31 3.37
N GLY A 164 14.37 2.80 4.31
CA GLY A 164 15.26 3.59 5.16
C GLY A 164 16.61 3.94 4.56
N GLU A 165 16.89 3.58 3.30
CA GLU A 165 18.25 3.65 2.73
C GLU A 165 19.27 2.92 3.64
N ASP A 166 18.88 1.76 4.17
CA ASP A 166 19.64 0.97 5.15
C ASP A 166 19.95 1.71 6.48
N ARG A 167 19.31 2.86 6.72
CA ARG A 167 19.39 3.56 8.01
C ARG A 167 18.36 2.96 8.98
N PRO A 168 18.80 2.52 10.18
CA PRO A 168 17.88 2.09 11.21
C PRO A 168 16.99 3.25 11.66
N ASP A 169 15.82 2.91 12.20
CA ASP A 169 14.90 3.84 12.87
C ASP A 169 14.35 5.01 12.01
N VAL A 170 14.43 4.89 10.68
CA VAL A 170 13.73 5.81 9.75
C VAL A 170 12.32 5.29 9.48
N TRP A 171 12.22 4.00 9.17
CA TRP A 171 10.97 3.29 8.94
C TRP A 171 10.79 2.22 10.00
N LYS A 172 9.58 2.14 10.55
CA LYS A 172 9.20 1.10 11.49
C LYS A 172 8.07 0.28 10.89
N PRO A 173 8.15 -1.06 10.90
CA PRO A 173 6.98 -1.88 10.63
C PRO A 173 6.05 -1.83 11.85
N VAL A 174 4.82 -1.35 11.66
CA VAL A 174 3.81 -1.24 12.72
C VAL A 174 2.56 -2.02 12.37
N ARG A 175 1.70 -2.25 13.37
CA ARG A 175 0.35 -2.78 13.21
C ARG A 175 -0.63 -1.69 13.60
N PRO A 176 -1.42 -1.14 12.65
CA PRO A 176 -2.42 -0.12 12.95
C PRO A 176 -3.44 -0.65 13.95
N ALA A 177 -3.83 0.19 14.91
CA ALA A 177 -4.87 -0.10 15.89
C ALA A 177 -6.15 0.72 15.62
N GLU A 178 -6.28 1.22 14.40
CA GLU A 178 -7.40 2.04 13.93
C GLU A 178 -7.59 1.89 12.42
N GLY A 179 -8.72 2.42 11.94
CA GLY A 179 -9.16 2.22 10.57
C GLY A 179 -9.52 0.77 10.27
N SER A 180 -9.76 0.48 9.00
CA SER A 180 -10.06 -0.89 8.56
C SER A 180 -9.48 -1.19 7.18
N LEU A 181 -9.31 -2.48 6.93
CA LEU A 181 -8.80 -3.01 5.67
C LEU A 181 -9.80 -4.03 5.13
N HIS A 182 -10.14 -3.89 3.85
CA HIS A 182 -10.96 -4.87 3.13
C HIS A 182 -10.25 -5.25 1.84
N VAL A 183 -10.51 -6.45 1.34
CA VAL A 183 -10.25 -6.77 -0.06
C VAL A 183 -11.06 -5.84 -0.96
N GLU A 184 -10.45 -5.35 -2.04
CA GLU A 184 -11.15 -4.51 -3.02
C GLU A 184 -11.08 -5.15 -4.42
N THR A 185 -12.16 -5.82 -4.82
CA THR A 185 -12.29 -6.48 -6.13
C THR A 185 -12.91 -5.57 -7.19
N GLY A 186 -13.59 -4.50 -6.78
CA GLY A 186 -14.27 -3.55 -7.66
C GLY A 186 -13.46 -2.31 -8.01
N ALA A 187 -14.08 -1.42 -8.78
CA ALA A 187 -13.58 -0.07 -8.97
C ALA A 187 -13.93 0.77 -7.73
N LEU A 188 -12.96 1.55 -7.23
CA LEU A 188 -13.13 2.39 -6.06
C LEU A 188 -12.47 3.75 -6.30
N GLU A 189 -13.30 4.77 -6.44
CA GLU A 189 -12.85 6.16 -6.51
C GLU A 189 -12.70 6.74 -5.09
N PRO A 190 -11.54 7.33 -4.73
CA PRO A 190 -11.37 7.97 -3.44
C PRO A 190 -12.20 9.26 -3.36
N PRO A 191 -12.47 9.79 -2.14
CA PRO A 191 -13.11 11.10 -2.00
C PRO A 191 -12.33 12.21 -2.72
N GLY A 192 -13.07 13.16 -3.30
CA GLY A 192 -12.53 14.36 -3.91
C GLY A 192 -12.07 15.39 -2.88
N ARG A 193 -11.47 16.48 -3.35
CA ARG A 193 -11.08 17.60 -2.46
C ARG A 193 -12.30 18.29 -1.84
N ASP A 194 -13.40 18.37 -2.60
CA ASP A 194 -14.64 19.02 -2.18
C ASP A 194 -15.42 18.19 -1.15
N ASP A 195 -15.10 16.90 -1.02
CA ASP A 195 -15.68 16.01 0.00
C ASP A 195 -15.06 16.24 1.40
N ILE A 196 -13.92 16.94 1.48
CA ILE A 196 -13.18 17.15 2.73
C ILE A 196 -13.74 18.35 3.48
N GLN A 197 -14.16 18.12 4.71
CA GLN A 197 -14.57 19.16 5.66
C GLN A 197 -13.52 19.36 6.74
N TRP A 198 -13.38 20.59 7.20
CA TRP A 198 -12.50 20.97 8.30
C TRP A 198 -13.33 21.52 9.46
N ASN A 199 -13.30 20.84 10.61
CA ASN A 199 -14.08 21.23 11.79
C ASN A 199 -13.33 22.17 12.75
N GLY A 200 -12.10 22.58 12.41
CA GLY A 200 -11.23 23.37 13.30
C GLY A 200 -10.10 22.55 13.92
N GLU A 201 -10.21 21.22 13.95
CA GLU A 201 -9.25 20.31 14.60
C GLU A 201 -8.71 19.24 13.64
N GLU A 202 -9.58 18.62 12.83
CA GLU A 202 -9.22 17.58 11.88
C GLU A 202 -10.00 17.65 10.56
N GLU A 203 -9.41 17.06 9.52
CA GLU A 203 -10.07 16.86 8.23
C GLU A 203 -10.89 15.58 8.26
N ARG A 204 -12.15 15.63 7.81
CA ARG A 204 -13.02 14.45 7.71
C ARG A 204 -13.82 14.45 6.41
N VAL A 205 -14.19 13.26 5.97
CA VAL A 205 -15.15 13.06 4.88
C VAL A 205 -16.45 12.57 5.50
N GLU A 206 -17.54 13.32 5.32
CA GLU A 206 -18.86 12.95 5.88
C GLU A 206 -19.72 12.18 4.87
N ARG A 207 -19.33 12.19 3.59
CA ARG A 207 -20.02 11.43 2.54
C ARG A 207 -19.94 9.94 2.87
N PRO A 208 -21.06 9.19 2.77
CA PRO A 208 -21.04 7.75 2.94
C PRO A 208 -20.09 7.08 1.95
N ALA A 209 -19.26 6.17 2.47
CA ALA A 209 -18.37 5.39 1.62
C ALA A 209 -19.15 4.32 0.83
N PRO A 210 -18.69 3.93 -0.38
CA PRO A 210 -19.25 2.80 -1.12
C PRO A 210 -19.22 1.51 -0.28
N ALA A 211 -20.07 0.53 -0.62
CA ALA A 211 -20.00 -0.78 0.00
C ALA A 211 -18.65 -1.45 -0.31
N ALA A 212 -18.12 -2.21 0.65
CA ALA A 212 -16.94 -3.05 0.40
C ALA A 212 -17.29 -4.15 -0.60
N THR A 213 -16.34 -4.50 -1.47
CA THR A 213 -16.54 -5.49 -2.55
C THR A 213 -15.95 -6.86 -2.22
N GLY A 214 -15.17 -6.96 -1.14
CA GLY A 214 -14.61 -8.19 -0.62
C GLY A 214 -14.61 -8.23 0.91
N PRO A 215 -14.13 -9.34 1.48
CA PRO A 215 -14.15 -9.55 2.92
C PRO A 215 -13.27 -8.55 3.69
N ALA A 216 -13.60 -8.35 4.96
CA ALA A 216 -12.74 -7.60 5.87
C ALA A 216 -11.48 -8.39 6.17
N ILE A 217 -10.38 -7.69 6.45
CA ILE A 217 -9.11 -8.28 6.87
C ILE A 217 -8.82 -7.80 8.29
N ASP A 218 -8.48 -8.70 9.20
CA ASP A 218 -8.00 -8.33 10.53
C ASP A 218 -6.75 -7.46 10.38
N PHE A 219 -6.89 -6.17 10.62
CA PHE A 219 -5.82 -5.24 10.32
C PHE A 219 -4.68 -5.33 11.35
N SER A 220 -4.94 -5.92 12.52
CA SER A 220 -3.94 -6.10 13.58
C SER A 220 -2.83 -7.09 13.20
N MET A 221 -3.05 -7.96 12.21
CA MET A 221 -2.00 -8.86 11.69
C MET A 221 -1.18 -8.27 10.53
N VAL A 222 -1.64 -7.16 9.94
CA VAL A 222 -0.99 -6.54 8.77
C VAL A 222 0.15 -5.64 9.21
N MET A 223 1.33 -5.88 8.65
CA MET A 223 2.46 -4.97 8.86
C MET A 223 2.37 -3.80 7.89
N VAL A 224 2.57 -2.59 8.42
CA VAL A 224 2.60 -1.35 7.65
C VAL A 224 3.93 -0.64 7.94
N PRO A 225 4.81 -0.47 6.94
CA PRO A 225 5.99 0.37 7.09
C PRO A 225 5.57 1.83 7.19
N VAL A 226 5.95 2.50 8.27
CA VAL A 226 5.63 3.91 8.51
C VAL A 226 6.89 4.71 8.82
N HIS A 227 6.93 5.95 8.33
CA HIS A 227 8.06 6.84 8.52
C HIS A 227 7.98 7.50 9.90
N ILE A 228 8.89 7.15 10.81
CA ILE A 228 8.79 7.56 12.22
C ILE A 228 9.60 8.82 12.55
N ARG A 229 10.68 9.11 11.81
CA ARG A 229 11.61 10.20 12.16
C ARG A 229 11.05 11.60 11.93
N ARG A 230 10.24 11.78 10.89
CA ARG A 230 9.59 13.05 10.53
C ARG A 230 8.09 12.88 10.27
N GLY A 231 7.51 11.77 10.74
CA GLY A 231 6.10 11.43 10.58
C GLY A 231 5.58 11.66 9.17
N CYS A 232 4.42 12.32 9.06
CA CYS A 232 3.82 12.74 7.80
C CYS A 232 3.92 14.24 7.57
N TYR A 233 3.92 14.63 6.30
CA TYR A 233 3.88 16.01 5.88
C TYR A 233 2.57 16.71 6.29
N ASP A 234 2.68 17.87 6.92
CA ASP A 234 1.56 18.72 7.33
C ASP A 234 1.55 20.02 6.53
N HIS A 235 0.49 20.23 5.76
CA HIS A 235 0.29 21.43 4.98
C HIS A 235 -0.67 22.37 5.70
N ARG A 236 -0.15 23.18 6.63
CA ARG A 236 -0.92 24.17 7.40
C ARG A 236 -2.09 23.53 8.17
N GLY A 237 -1.80 22.44 8.89
CA GLY A 237 -2.80 21.69 9.66
C GLY A 237 -3.60 20.68 8.84
N ARG A 238 -3.27 20.44 7.56
CA ARG A 238 -3.98 19.54 6.65
C ARG A 238 -3.08 18.44 6.09
N LEU A 239 -3.67 17.29 5.76
CA LEU A 239 -2.94 16.14 5.23
C LEU A 239 -2.72 16.28 3.71
N ALA A 240 -1.48 16.07 3.27
CA ALA A 240 -1.14 15.99 1.85
C ALA A 240 -1.38 14.57 1.30
N ARG A 241 -2.66 14.21 1.10
CA ARG A 241 -3.06 12.89 0.56
C ARG A 241 -2.47 12.64 -0.82
N CYS A 242 -1.88 11.47 -1.04
CA CYS A 242 -1.21 11.12 -2.29
C CYS A 242 -2.16 11.13 -3.50
N VAL A 243 -3.44 10.77 -3.30
CA VAL A 243 -4.45 10.82 -4.37
C VAL A 243 -4.73 12.23 -4.89
N HIS A 244 -4.55 13.24 -4.04
CA HIS A 244 -4.84 14.63 -4.37
C HIS A 244 -3.59 15.38 -4.80
N TYR A 245 -2.44 14.97 -4.28
CA TYR A 245 -1.13 15.54 -4.58
C TYR A 245 -0.20 14.44 -5.09
N PRO A 246 -0.19 14.16 -6.41
CA PRO A 246 0.87 13.38 -7.03
C PRO A 246 2.23 14.04 -6.75
N GLN A 247 3.32 13.27 -6.81
CA GLN A 247 4.62 13.72 -6.31
C GLN A 247 5.13 15.04 -6.88
N ARG A 248 5.07 15.24 -8.21
CA ARG A 248 5.51 16.50 -8.81
C ARG A 248 4.68 17.70 -8.31
N PRO A 249 3.33 17.69 -8.37
CA PRO A 249 2.51 18.71 -7.74
C PRO A 249 2.79 18.90 -6.24
N PHE A 250 3.08 17.82 -5.50
CA PHE A 250 3.48 17.90 -4.11
C PHE A 250 4.79 18.69 -3.94
N HIS A 251 5.83 18.40 -4.74
CA HIS A 251 7.10 19.13 -4.69
C HIS A 251 6.98 20.60 -5.07
N GLU A 252 6.21 20.90 -6.10
CA GLU A 252 6.10 22.26 -6.66
C GLU A 252 5.24 23.18 -5.77
N ASN A 253 4.17 22.65 -5.18
CA ASN A 253 3.13 23.48 -4.58
C ASN A 253 2.97 23.31 -3.07
N VAL A 254 3.38 22.17 -2.52
CA VAL A 254 3.10 21.79 -1.13
C VAL A 254 4.39 21.75 -0.32
N PHE A 255 5.37 20.94 -0.75
CA PHE A 255 6.62 20.69 -0.07
C PHE A 255 7.41 21.98 0.25
N ARG A 256 8.09 22.03 1.41
CA ARG A 256 8.76 23.21 2.01
C ARG A 256 7.85 24.39 2.41
N ARG A 257 6.52 24.26 2.30
CA ARG A 257 5.56 25.29 2.75
C ARG A 257 4.76 24.87 3.99
N GLY A 258 5.27 23.89 4.73
CA GLY A 258 4.57 23.18 5.81
C GLY A 258 5.57 22.57 6.79
N SER A 259 5.04 21.83 7.76
CA SER A 259 5.78 21.19 8.86
C SER A 259 5.61 19.67 8.82
N ALA A 260 6.17 18.97 9.81
CA ALA A 260 5.88 17.57 10.08
C ALA A 260 4.88 17.44 11.23
N ARG A 261 4.01 16.44 11.18
CA ARG A 261 3.38 15.89 12.39
C ARG A 261 4.27 14.83 13.00
N HIS A 262 4.32 14.77 14.33
CA HIS A 262 4.98 13.65 14.99
C HIS A 262 4.21 12.37 14.70
N TRP A 263 4.94 11.29 14.45
CA TRP A 263 4.36 10.00 14.10
C TRP A 263 3.28 9.53 15.10
N ASP A 264 3.53 9.70 16.40
CA ASP A 264 2.60 9.27 17.45
C ASP A 264 1.25 10.03 17.44
N ASP A 265 1.21 11.21 16.80
CA ASP A 265 -0.02 11.99 16.61
C ASP A 265 -0.79 11.58 15.33
N VAL A 266 -0.15 10.80 14.44
CA VAL A 266 -0.62 10.53 13.08
C VAL A 266 -1.34 9.18 12.96
N LEU A 267 -0.90 8.18 13.74
CA LEU A 267 -1.51 6.85 13.72
C LEU A 267 -1.45 6.20 15.11
N THR A 268 -2.55 5.61 15.55
CA THR A 268 -2.57 4.70 16.71
C THR A 268 -2.13 3.32 16.28
N VAL A 269 -1.20 2.71 17.03
CA VAL A 269 -0.65 1.39 16.74
C VAL A 269 -0.71 0.47 17.95
N HIS A 270 -0.80 -0.83 17.68
CA HIS A 270 -0.64 -1.84 18.72
C HIS A 270 0.79 -1.77 19.27
N ARG A 271 0.91 -1.70 20.59
CA ARG A 271 2.19 -1.69 21.32
C ARG A 271 2.77 -3.09 21.45
#